data_AF-A0A4Q7EAL8-F1
#
_entry.id   AF-A0A4Q7EAL8-F1
#
_cell.length_a   1.000
_cell.length_b   1.000
_cell.length_c   1.000
_cell.angle_alpha   90.00
_cell.angle_beta   90.00
_cell.angle_gamma   90.00
#
_symmetry.space_group_name_H-M   'P 1'
#
loop_
_entity.id
_entity.type
_entity.pdbx_description
1 polymer ?
#
loop_
_entity_poly.entity_id
_entity_poly.type
_entity_poly.pdbx_seq_one_letter_code
_entity_poly.pdbx_strand_id
1 'polypeptide(L)'
;MVLSLYFDGSLSLVGRGGLVNCDPDEVAYPDTLIRIRIKPEVISPYFLSLVWDSEIVREQVRNSAHTSAGIHKINQKAIKSYVIPVPPTKEQEEIIFRVKKLFKVADEIEERYKKAQAFVDKLPQSILAKAFRGQLVPQDPTDEPAAALLERIQTERNASAYSPHFGTELHQLRPPLKT
;
A
#
# COMPACT_ATOMS: atom_id res chain seq x y z
N MET A 1 8.92 -10.57 28.40
CA MET A 1 8.27 -9.54 27.56
C MET A 1 9.02 -8.22 27.71
N VAL A 2 9.37 -7.57 26.60
CA VAL A 2 10.42 -6.55 26.55
C VAL A 2 10.04 -5.47 25.55
N LEU A 3 10.35 -4.20 25.85
CA LEU A 3 10.29 -3.13 24.85
C LEU A 3 11.69 -2.91 24.28
N SER A 4 11.83 -3.03 22.95
CA SER A 4 13.06 -2.74 22.22
C SER A 4 12.96 -1.36 21.57
N LEU A 5 13.92 -0.49 21.82
CA LEU A 5 13.94 0.86 21.25
C LEU A 5 14.93 0.97 20.10
N TYR A 6 14.50 1.43 18.93
CA TYR A 6 15.37 1.67 17.78
C TYR A 6 15.70 3.15 17.57
N PHE A 7 16.94 3.40 17.15
CA PHE A 7 17.43 4.72 16.77
C PHE A 7 17.68 4.75 15.26
N ASP A 8 16.84 5.49 14.55
CA ASP A 8 17.13 5.92 13.19
C ASP A 8 17.47 7.41 13.23
N GLY A 9 18.38 7.86 12.36
CA GLY A 9 19.01 9.18 12.38
C GLY A 9 18.07 10.38 12.24
N SER A 10 16.76 10.19 12.16
CA SER A 10 15.76 11.26 12.12
C SER A 10 15.03 11.43 13.47
N LEU A 11 14.74 12.69 13.83
CA LEU A 11 13.98 13.04 15.04
C LEU A 11 12.59 12.40 15.13
N SER A 12 11.97 12.06 14.01
CA SER A 12 10.66 11.41 13.94
C SER A 12 10.72 9.91 14.25
N LEU A 13 11.87 9.27 14.01
CA LEU A 13 12.05 7.81 14.15
C LEU A 13 12.90 7.43 15.36
N VAL A 14 13.67 8.37 15.92
CA VAL A 14 14.47 8.14 17.13
C VAL A 14 13.58 7.69 18.30
N GLY A 15 14.00 6.63 19.00
CA GLY A 15 13.35 6.14 20.22
C GLY A 15 12.02 5.45 19.99
N ARG A 16 11.76 4.90 18.80
CA ARG A 16 10.58 4.07 18.53
C ARG A 16 10.66 2.76 19.30
N GLY A 17 9.55 2.35 19.91
CA GLY A 17 9.48 1.14 20.72
C GLY A 17 8.74 0.00 20.02
N GLY A 18 9.24 -1.23 20.19
CA GLY A 18 8.59 -2.46 19.72
C GLY A 18 8.45 -3.46 20.85
N LEU A 19 7.28 -4.08 20.97
CA LEU A 19 6.98 -5.08 21.98
C LEU A 19 7.45 -6.47 21.52
N VAL A 20 8.33 -7.09 22.30
CA VAL A 20 8.81 -8.45 22.08
C VAL A 20 8.03 -9.41 22.97
N ASN A 21 7.28 -10.31 22.32
CA ASN A 21 6.35 -11.24 22.97
C ASN A 21 7.03 -12.48 23.58
N CYS A 22 8.27 -12.78 23.21
CA CYS A 22 9.08 -13.84 23.81
C CYS A 22 10.29 -13.24 24.54
N ASP A 23 10.80 -13.93 25.56
CA ASP A 23 12.16 -13.69 26.04
C ASP A 23 13.04 -14.73 25.38
N PRO A 24 13.82 -14.37 24.36
CA PRO A 24 14.71 -15.32 23.74
C PRO A 24 15.94 -15.47 24.65
N ASP A 25 16.24 -16.71 25.06
CA ASP A 25 17.26 -17.01 26.07
C ASP A 25 18.66 -16.52 25.68
N GLU A 26 18.97 -16.48 24.38
CA GLU A 26 20.24 -16.01 23.83
C GLU A 26 20.02 -15.14 22.58
N VAL A 27 20.01 -13.81 22.75
CA VAL A 27 19.91 -12.86 21.62
C VAL A 27 20.92 -11.73 21.76
N ALA A 28 21.68 -11.53 20.69
CA ALA A 28 22.45 -10.32 20.46
C ALA A 28 21.58 -9.31 19.69
N TYR A 29 21.61 -8.06 20.13
CA TYR A 29 21.03 -6.94 19.40
C TYR A 29 22.10 -5.85 19.22
N PRO A 30 22.03 -5.05 18.13
CA PRO A 30 22.97 -3.96 17.91
C PRO A 30 22.94 -2.94 19.05
N ASP A 31 23.99 -2.15 19.18
CA ASP A 31 24.14 -1.07 20.17
C ASP A 31 23.05 0.02 20.04
N THR A 32 22.41 0.10 18.88
CA THR A 32 21.27 0.96 18.60
C THR A 32 19.94 0.47 19.18
N LEU A 33 19.91 -0.71 19.79
CA LEU A 33 18.74 -1.24 20.48
C LEU A 33 18.91 -1.19 22.00
N ILE A 34 17.91 -0.60 22.68
CA ILE A 34 17.83 -0.64 24.14
C ILE A 34 16.69 -1.56 24.57
N ARG A 35 17.05 -2.52 25.43
CA ARG A 35 16.13 -3.48 26.05
C ARG A 35 15.57 -2.91 27.34
N ILE A 36 14.26 -2.73 27.43
CA ILE A 36 13.58 -2.36 28.67
C ILE A 36 12.87 -3.59 29.24
N ARG A 37 13.25 -3.95 30.48
CA ARG A 37 12.56 -4.97 31.28
C ARG A 37 11.67 -4.26 32.29
N ILE A 38 10.41 -4.68 32.34
CA ILE A 38 9.39 -4.12 33.22
C ILE A 38 8.92 -5.17 34.22
N LYS A 39 8.43 -4.66 35.35
CA LYS A 39 7.75 -5.45 36.37
C LYS A 39 6.27 -5.55 35.99
N PRO A 40 5.76 -6.71 35.55
CA PRO A 40 4.39 -6.85 35.08
C PRO A 40 3.35 -6.57 36.18
N GLU A 41 3.76 -6.61 37.45
CA GLU A 41 2.93 -6.27 38.60
C GLU A 41 2.59 -4.77 38.65
N VAL A 42 3.43 -3.93 38.04
CA VAL A 42 3.29 -2.46 38.05
C VAL A 42 2.71 -1.95 36.75
N ILE A 43 3.21 -2.46 35.62
CA ILE A 43 2.83 -1.98 34.29
C ILE A 43 2.70 -3.14 33.30
N SER A 44 1.57 -3.20 32.62
CA SER A 44 1.37 -4.13 31.53
C SER A 44 2.30 -3.79 30.36
N PRO A 45 3.00 -4.77 29.77
CA PRO A 45 3.85 -4.55 28.60
C PRO A 45 3.11 -3.96 27.40
N TYR A 46 1.87 -4.39 27.19
CA TYR A 46 1.02 -3.83 26.14
C TYR A 46 0.67 -2.37 26.43
N PHE A 47 0.33 -2.04 27.69
CA PHE A 47 0.05 -0.66 28.07
C PHE A 47 1.28 0.23 27.85
N LEU A 48 2.46 -0.23 28.27
CA LEU A 48 3.70 0.51 28.02
C LEU A 48 3.92 0.74 26.52
N SER A 49 3.72 -0.26 25.66
CA SER A 49 3.87 -0.06 24.22
C SER A 49 2.92 0.99 23.65
N LEU A 50 1.69 1.08 24.17
CA LEU A 50 0.71 2.10 23.76
C LEU A 50 1.13 3.49 24.21
N VAL A 51 1.54 3.65 25.48
CA VAL A 51 1.94 4.95 26.03
C VAL A 51 3.29 5.40 25.45
N TRP A 52 4.16 4.48 25.06
CA TRP A 52 5.47 4.81 24.49
C TRP A 52 5.37 5.63 23.19
N ASP A 53 4.37 5.34 22.37
CA ASP A 53 4.09 6.09 21.15
C ASP A 53 3.17 7.32 21.39
N SER A 54 2.72 7.54 22.62
CA SER A 54 1.91 8.72 22.96
C SER A 54 2.74 10.00 22.99
N GLU A 55 2.07 11.14 22.78
CA GLU A 55 2.74 12.45 22.74
C GLU A 55 3.52 12.76 24.03
N ILE A 56 3.00 12.32 25.18
CA ILE A 56 3.63 12.51 26.50
C ILE A 56 5.06 11.93 26.52
N VAL A 57 5.26 10.74 25.95
CA VAL A 57 6.59 10.11 25.88
C VAL A 57 7.39 10.66 24.70
N ARG A 58 6.73 10.92 23.56
CA ARG A 58 7.38 11.46 22.36
C ARG A 58 7.99 12.85 22.57
N GLU A 59 7.36 13.71 23.35
CA GLU A 59 7.93 15.02 23.74
C GLU A 59 9.22 14.85 24.55
N GLN A 60 9.22 13.95 25.54
CA GLN A 60 10.39 13.67 26.36
C GLN A 60 11.54 13.07 25.53
N VAL A 61 11.20 12.20 24.56
CA VAL A 61 12.15 11.68 23.58
C VAL A 61 12.75 12.80 22.73
N ARG A 62 11.92 13.69 22.18
CA ARG A 62 12.40 14.81 21.35
C ARG A 62 13.30 15.76 22.15
N ASN A 63 12.95 16.05 23.39
CA ASN A 63 13.70 16.98 24.26
C ASN A 63 15.04 16.42 24.76
N SER A 64 15.19 15.09 24.81
CA SER A 64 16.40 14.41 25.29
C SER A 64 17.24 13.77 24.19
N ALA A 65 16.76 13.79 22.93
CA ALA A 65 17.50 13.30 21.79
C ALA A 65 18.68 14.23 21.49
N HIS A 66 19.90 13.70 21.67
CA HIS A 66 21.11 14.42 21.31
C HIS A 66 21.60 14.00 19.93
N THR A 67 22.04 14.97 19.12
CA THR A 67 22.69 14.69 17.84
C THR A 67 24.18 14.46 18.06
N SER A 68 24.70 13.35 17.54
CA SER A 68 26.14 13.13 17.40
C SER A 68 26.41 12.73 15.96
N ALA A 69 27.27 13.48 15.26
CA ALA A 69 27.61 13.25 13.84
C ALA A 69 26.37 13.12 12.92
N GLY A 70 25.34 13.96 13.14
CA GLY A 70 24.10 13.96 12.35
C GLY A 70 23.08 12.88 12.70
N ILE A 71 23.39 11.99 13.65
CA ILE A 71 22.49 10.91 14.11
C ILE A 71 21.93 11.28 15.48
N HIS A 72 20.61 11.27 15.61
CA HIS A 72 19.94 11.42 16.90
C HIS A 72 20.01 10.11 17.69
N LYS A 73 20.50 10.17 18.93
CA LYS A 73 20.58 9.04 19.86
C LYS A 73 19.95 9.39 21.20
N ILE A 74 19.44 8.38 21.90
CA ILE A 74 18.91 8.50 23.26
C ILE A 74 19.70 7.58 24.18
N ASN A 75 20.18 8.12 25.27
CA ASN A 75 20.92 7.36 26.27
C ASN A 75 20.00 6.68 27.27
N GLN A 76 20.45 5.55 27.84
CA GLN A 76 19.70 4.84 28.89
C GLN A 76 19.36 5.73 30.10
N LYS A 77 20.22 6.72 30.42
CA LYS A 77 19.96 7.69 31.50
C LYS A 77 18.72 8.54 31.22
N ALA A 78 18.53 8.98 29.96
CA ALA A 78 17.38 9.77 29.56
C ALA A 78 16.09 8.93 29.68
N ILE A 79 16.11 7.70 29.17
CA ILE A 79 14.97 6.77 29.27
C ILE A 79 14.55 6.55 30.74
N LYS A 80 15.51 6.38 31.65
CA LYS A 80 15.23 6.21 33.09
C LYS A 80 14.61 7.45 33.75
N SER A 81 14.78 8.64 33.15
CA SER A 81 14.18 9.88 33.65
C SER A 81 12.80 10.18 33.06
N TYR A 82 12.31 9.38 32.11
CA TYR A 82 11.01 9.64 31.51
C TYR A 82 9.88 9.39 32.51
N VAL A 83 8.95 10.33 32.54
CA VAL A 83 7.73 10.27 33.33
C VAL A 83 6.66 9.61 32.49
N ILE A 84 6.11 8.52 32.99
CA ILE A 84 5.04 7.76 32.34
C ILE A 84 3.84 7.73 33.30
N PRO A 85 2.65 8.14 32.87
CA PRO A 85 1.45 7.99 33.69
C PRO A 85 1.10 6.50 33.77
N VAL A 86 1.16 5.94 34.99
CA VAL A 86 0.83 4.52 35.24
C VAL A 86 -0.45 4.45 36.07
N PRO A 87 -1.61 4.18 35.44
CA PRO A 87 -2.87 4.02 36.16
C PRO A 87 -2.92 2.65 36.86
N PRO A 88 -3.93 2.39 37.71
CA PRO A 88 -4.14 1.07 38.32
C PRO A 88 -4.30 -0.04 37.27
N THR A 89 -3.91 -1.27 37.60
CA THR A 89 -3.89 -2.40 36.65
C THR A 89 -5.22 -2.62 35.92
N LYS A 90 -6.36 -2.48 36.62
CA LYS A 90 -7.69 -2.60 36.01
C LYS A 90 -7.95 -1.55 34.93
N GLU A 91 -7.47 -0.33 35.14
CA GLU A 91 -7.62 0.75 34.16
C GLU A 91 -6.65 0.55 32.99
N GLN A 92 -5.44 0.04 33.23
CA GLN A 92 -4.52 -0.36 32.16
C GLN A 92 -5.18 -1.40 31.23
N GLU A 93 -5.83 -2.42 31.80
CA GLU A 93 -6.54 -3.46 31.04
C GLU A 93 -7.70 -2.90 30.21
N GLU A 94 -8.51 -2.02 30.80
CA GLU A 94 -9.62 -1.36 30.09
C GLU A 94 -9.12 -0.48 28.93
N ILE A 95 -8.04 0.28 29.13
CA ILE A 95 -7.41 1.08 28.07
C ILE A 95 -6.94 0.16 26.94
N ILE A 96 -6.22 -0.92 27.27
CA ILE A 96 -5.74 -1.90 26.29
C ILE A 96 -6.93 -2.48 25.50
N PHE A 97 -8.01 -2.85 26.19
CA PHE A 97 -9.19 -3.42 25.55
C PHE A 97 -9.84 -2.45 24.55
N ARG A 98 -10.04 -1.18 24.95
CA ARG A 98 -10.61 -0.15 24.07
C ARG A 98 -9.75 0.10 22.85
N VAL A 99 -8.44 0.22 23.04
CA VAL A 99 -7.50 0.46 21.93
C VAL A 99 -7.48 -0.72 20.98
N LYS A 100 -7.44 -1.96 21.48
CA LYS A 100 -7.54 -3.17 20.64
C LYS A 100 -8.83 -3.21 19.82
N LYS A 101 -9.96 -2.82 20.43
CA LYS A 101 -11.25 -2.75 19.73
C LYS A 101 -11.21 -1.74 18.57
N LEU A 102 -10.57 -0.58 18.77
CA LEU A 102 -10.43 0.43 17.72
C LEU A 102 -9.54 -0.05 16.57
N PHE A 103 -8.41 -0.68 16.87
CA PHE A 103 -7.54 -1.25 15.83
C PHE A 103 -8.26 -2.32 15.00
N LYS A 104 -9.06 -3.18 15.64
CA LYS A 104 -9.87 -4.16 14.92
C LYS A 104 -10.83 -3.49 13.90
N VAL A 105 -11.45 -2.38 14.28
CA VAL A 105 -12.31 -1.63 13.36
C VAL A 105 -11.51 -1.05 12.20
N ALA A 106 -10.30 -0.55 12.45
CA ALA A 106 -9.42 -0.05 11.40
C ALA A 106 -9.02 -1.16 10.41
N ASP A 107 -8.66 -2.34 10.91
CA ASP A 107 -8.33 -3.51 10.08
C ASP A 107 -9.52 -3.92 9.20
N GLU A 108 -10.73 -3.97 9.76
CA GLU A 108 -11.96 -4.28 9.01
C GLU A 108 -12.25 -3.26 7.90
N ILE A 109 -11.98 -1.98 8.13
CA ILE A 109 -12.12 -0.91 7.13
C ILE A 109 -11.10 -1.09 6.01
N GLU A 110 -9.84 -1.37 6.36
CA GLU A 110 -8.76 -1.58 5.39
C GLU A 110 -9.06 -2.79 4.49
N GLU A 111 -9.54 -3.89 5.06
CA GLU A 111 -9.95 -5.06 4.27
C GLU A 111 -11.10 -4.75 3.32
N ARG A 112 -12.12 -4.02 3.78
CA ARG A 112 -13.26 -3.61 2.93
C ARG A 112 -12.78 -2.72 1.79
N TYR A 113 -11.89 -1.78 2.07
CA TYR A 113 -11.29 -0.91 1.07
C TYR A 113 -10.54 -1.71 -0.01
N LYS A 114 -9.65 -2.63 0.39
CA LYS A 114 -8.91 -3.49 -0.54
C LYS A 114 -9.84 -4.33 -1.43
N LYS A 115 -10.90 -4.89 -0.86
CA LYS A 115 -11.92 -5.64 -1.62
C LYS A 115 -12.67 -4.76 -2.62
N ALA A 116 -13.08 -3.57 -2.21
CA ALA A 116 -13.75 -2.61 -3.09
C ALA A 116 -12.84 -2.16 -4.23
N GLN A 117 -11.56 -1.86 -3.94
CA GLN A 117 -10.58 -1.49 -4.96
C GLN A 117 -10.40 -2.60 -5.99
N ALA A 118 -10.18 -3.85 -5.53
CA ALA A 118 -10.03 -5.00 -6.42
C ALA A 118 -11.30 -5.28 -7.25
N PHE A 119 -12.48 -4.93 -6.74
CA PHE A 119 -13.72 -5.01 -7.50
C PHE A 119 -13.80 -3.94 -8.59
N VAL A 120 -13.48 -2.68 -8.25
CA VAL A 120 -13.43 -1.56 -9.20
C VAL A 120 -12.46 -1.84 -10.34
N ASP A 121 -11.28 -2.39 -10.04
CA ASP A 121 -10.28 -2.73 -11.07
C ASP A 121 -10.79 -3.80 -12.06
N LYS A 122 -11.72 -4.66 -11.64
CA LYS A 122 -12.34 -5.72 -12.47
C LYS A 122 -13.59 -5.26 -13.22
N LEU A 123 -14.17 -4.11 -12.85
CA LEU A 123 -15.38 -3.59 -13.50
C LEU A 123 -15.19 -3.35 -15.00
N PRO A 124 -14.11 -2.70 -15.49
CA PRO A 124 -13.91 -2.47 -16.92
C PRO A 124 -13.87 -3.76 -17.73
N GLN A 125 -13.14 -4.77 -17.26
CA GLN A 125 -13.07 -6.08 -17.93
C GLN A 125 -14.44 -6.76 -17.98
N SER A 126 -15.20 -6.69 -16.87
CA SER A 126 -16.54 -7.26 -16.80
C SER A 126 -17.53 -6.55 -17.71
N ILE A 127 -17.46 -5.22 -17.80
CA ILE A 127 -18.28 -4.40 -18.70
C ILE A 127 -17.91 -4.70 -20.16
N LEU A 128 -16.62 -4.73 -20.50
CA LEU A 128 -16.16 -5.07 -21.85
C LEU A 128 -16.60 -6.47 -22.25
N ALA A 129 -16.45 -7.46 -21.36
CA ALA A 129 -16.91 -8.82 -21.63
C ALA A 129 -18.43 -8.89 -21.87
N LYS A 130 -19.24 -8.12 -21.12
CA LYS A 130 -20.67 -8.00 -21.37
C LYS A 130 -20.97 -7.26 -22.68
N ALA A 131 -20.19 -6.23 -23.02
CA ALA A 131 -20.30 -5.48 -24.27
C ALA A 131 -20.08 -6.38 -25.49
N PHE A 132 -18.99 -7.13 -25.51
CA PHE A 132 -18.66 -8.07 -26.59
C PHE A 132 -19.65 -9.22 -26.72
N ARG A 133 -20.37 -9.58 -25.66
CA ARG A 133 -21.46 -10.57 -25.70
C ARG A 133 -22.82 -9.99 -26.07
N GLY A 134 -22.93 -8.68 -26.31
CA GLY A 134 -24.21 -7.99 -26.54
C GLY A 134 -25.11 -7.90 -25.30
N GLN A 135 -24.61 -8.22 -24.11
CA GLN A 135 -25.42 -8.33 -22.89
C GLN A 135 -25.58 -7.01 -22.12
N LEU A 136 -25.13 -5.89 -22.70
CA LEU A 136 -25.29 -4.56 -22.08
C LEU A 136 -26.67 -3.95 -22.29
N VAL A 137 -27.41 -4.42 -23.30
CA VAL A 137 -28.74 -3.94 -23.69
C VAL A 137 -29.62 -5.17 -23.99
N PRO A 138 -30.94 -5.14 -23.69
CA PRO A 138 -31.85 -6.19 -24.13
C PRO A 138 -31.72 -6.42 -25.64
N GLN A 139 -31.61 -7.69 -26.03
CA GLN A 139 -31.47 -8.09 -27.43
C GLN A 139 -32.85 -8.14 -28.10
N ASP A 140 -32.99 -7.57 -29.30
CA ASP A 140 -34.20 -7.70 -30.09
C ASP A 140 -34.16 -9.05 -30.84
N PRO A 141 -35.18 -9.92 -30.71
CA PRO A 141 -35.25 -11.18 -31.45
C PRO A 141 -35.25 -11.01 -32.98
N THR A 142 -35.54 -9.80 -33.46
CA THR A 142 -35.56 -9.46 -34.89
C THR A 142 -34.22 -8.93 -35.41
N ASP A 143 -33.22 -8.73 -34.54
CA ASP A 143 -31.89 -8.30 -34.95
C ASP A 143 -31.23 -9.34 -35.86
N GLU A 144 -30.55 -8.84 -36.90
CA GLU A 144 -29.80 -9.71 -37.80
C GLU A 144 -28.64 -10.41 -37.08
N PRO A 145 -28.36 -11.69 -37.35
CA PRO A 145 -27.22 -12.37 -36.73
C PRO A 145 -25.91 -11.72 -37.14
N ALA A 146 -25.02 -11.44 -36.17
CA ALA A 146 -23.72 -10.82 -36.42
C ALA A 146 -22.86 -11.56 -37.47
N ALA A 147 -23.08 -12.87 -37.65
CA ALA A 147 -22.44 -13.67 -38.69
C ALA A 147 -22.75 -13.17 -40.11
N ALA A 148 -24.00 -12.77 -40.39
CA ALA A 148 -24.41 -12.28 -41.70
C ALA A 148 -23.73 -10.94 -42.04
N LEU A 149 -23.58 -10.05 -41.05
CA LEU A 149 -22.85 -8.79 -41.21
C LEU A 149 -21.35 -9.02 -41.44
N LEU A 150 -20.73 -9.99 -40.75
CA LEU A 150 -19.32 -10.33 -40.91
C LEU A 150 -19.00 -10.88 -42.31
N GLU A 151 -19.86 -11.74 -42.86
CA GLU A 151 -19.72 -12.22 -44.24
C GLU A 151 -19.76 -11.06 -45.24
N ARG A 152 -20.70 -10.12 -45.06
CA ARG A 152 -20.81 -8.91 -45.88
C ARG A 152 -19.52 -8.07 -45.83
N ILE A 153 -19.01 -7.78 -44.63
CA ILE A 153 -17.77 -7.00 -44.45
C ILE A 153 -16.56 -7.73 -45.06
N GLN A 154 -16.48 -9.06 -44.95
CA GLN A 154 -15.40 -9.85 -45.56
C GLN A 154 -15.48 -9.79 -47.09
N THR A 155 -16.67 -9.94 -47.68
CA THR A 155 -16.84 -9.83 -49.13
C THR A 155 -16.47 -8.44 -49.64
N GLU A 156 -16.87 -7.37 -48.94
CA GLU A 156 -16.53 -5.99 -49.31
C GLU A 156 -15.03 -5.69 -49.14
N ARG A 157 -14.39 -6.17 -48.07
CA ARG A 157 -12.94 -6.00 -47.86
C ARG A 157 -12.11 -6.78 -48.87
N ASN A 158 -12.51 -8.01 -49.21
CA ASN A 158 -11.82 -8.82 -50.21
C ASN A 158 -11.98 -8.22 -51.62
N ALA A 159 -13.14 -7.62 -51.92
CA ALA A 159 -13.33 -6.85 -53.15
C ALA A 159 -12.48 -5.57 -53.19
N SER A 160 -12.26 -4.93 -52.04
CA SER A 160 -11.47 -3.69 -51.92
C SER A 160 -9.95 -3.93 -51.88
N ALA A 161 -9.50 -5.09 -51.39
CA ALA A 161 -8.08 -5.47 -51.34
C ALA A 161 -7.50 -5.83 -52.72
N TYR A 162 -8.34 -5.88 -53.77
CA TYR A 162 -7.92 -6.13 -55.14
C TYR A 162 -7.94 -4.83 -55.95
N SER A 163 -6.98 -3.95 -55.68
CA SER A 163 -6.55 -2.93 -56.65
C SER A 163 -5.03 -2.95 -56.75
N PRO A 164 -4.46 -3.69 -57.71
CA PRO A 164 -3.04 -3.61 -58.00
C PRO A 164 -2.81 -2.30 -58.76
N HIS A 165 -2.55 -1.19 -58.06
CA HIS A 165 -1.89 -0.04 -58.70
C HIS A 165 -0.40 -0.37 -58.87
N PHE A 166 -0.09 -1.24 -59.84
CA PHE A 166 1.22 -1.27 -60.46
C PHE A 166 1.26 -0.22 -61.56
N GLY A 167 1.99 0.86 -61.30
CA GLY A 167 2.32 1.84 -62.32
C GLY A 167 3.26 1.21 -63.35
N THR A 168 2.75 0.87 -64.52
CA THR A 168 3.58 0.61 -65.69
C THR A 168 2.76 0.84 -66.95
N GLU A 169 2.99 1.94 -67.66
CA GLU A 169 2.97 1.93 -69.12
C GLU A 169 3.82 3.06 -69.70
N LEU A 170 4.66 2.64 -70.65
CA LEU A 170 5.74 3.34 -71.34
C LEU A 170 5.23 4.01 -72.63
N HIS A 171 6.00 4.99 -73.11
CA HIS A 171 6.11 5.42 -74.51
C HIS A 171 4.88 6.12 -75.12
N GLN A 172 4.96 7.20 -75.91
CA GLN A 172 6.04 7.92 -76.58
C GLN A 172 5.38 9.22 -77.11
N LEU A 173 6.11 10.34 -77.18
CA LEU A 173 6.14 11.28 -78.33
C LEU A 173 7.09 12.44 -78.00
N ARG A 174 8.23 12.48 -78.71
CA ARG A 174 9.30 13.50 -78.67
C ARG A 174 8.87 14.76 -79.46
N PRO A 175 9.52 15.93 -79.24
CA PRO A 175 10.57 16.32 -80.18
C PRO A 175 11.83 16.93 -79.51
N PRO A 176 12.95 17.14 -80.27
CA PRO A 176 14.27 17.32 -79.69
C PRO A 176 14.71 18.79 -79.48
N LEU A 177 15.64 18.91 -78.53
CA LEU A 177 16.67 19.93 -78.23
C LEU A 177 16.82 21.16 -79.15
N LYS A 178 16.99 22.33 -78.54
CA LYS A 178 17.93 23.36 -79.03
C LYS A 178 18.73 24.00 -77.89
N THR A 179 20.06 23.84 -78.03
CA THR A 179 21.21 24.66 -77.61
C THR A 179 21.14 25.48 -76.34
#